data_AF-A0AAU1ZR58-F1
#
_entry.id   AF-A0AAU1ZR58-F1
#
_cell.length_a   1.000
_cell.length_b   1.000
_cell.length_c   1.000
_cell.angle_alpha   90.00
_cell.angle_beta   90.00
_cell.angle_gamma   90.00
#
_symmetry.space_group_name_H-M   'P 1'
#
loop_
_entity.id
_entity.type
_entity.pdbx_description
1 polymer ?
#
loop_
_entity_poly.entity_id
_entity_poly.type
_entity_poly.pdbx_seq_one_letter_code
_entity_poly.pdbx_strand_id
1 'polypeptide(L)'
;MSELVPGGNTPLPGGTLTLRVPGPFDVSALVTDDGGKVDGDADFVFYNQPTAPGARLHGDTLTVDPAGLRPGATRVTVVVSAADPGTALGGLAAPTLNVSGPGGRPLARFTPPRPRQETVLLLAELYRRGTGWKLRALGQGYADGLAGLARDFGVDVADDGPSASAGSGMAGAGMAGSGTAGAGAAGSGSVGSARSGSVGSGSARSGITGSGTAGSGTAGSGSAGSGSPLPAAGAPPRTPSRWSDAASRLSGAASRLSEAAASRRSRSAGTPSPAAVPAAGARSGSPGSFAAGPGPLSPADGFLTLVNSARAAAGSPPVSLDERLRAAAQAHAADMASAGRLGTESRDGTSVHQRVTAAGYTYLTVGEHLVSGPRTPEEFVDYCLRTEQARRTLHDPAFTQVGLAYVTGSRTGDTYWTALWARPLLPGDLDRTAAEVTDLTNRERARAGLPPLATDALLTRAAQAHSTDMVVRQFYSHTGPDGSQPWDRAAAAGSTRRTIGENIACGQRSPAEVVDGWMNSPGHRANILKREFTHIGIGFAGGGKAGTYWTQLFGA
;
A
#
# COMPACT_ATOMS: atom_id res chain seq x y z
N MET A 1 -32.62 -15.05 6.52
CA MET A 1 -31.22 -14.80 6.89
C MET A 1 -30.77 -15.94 7.76
N SER A 2 -29.73 -16.68 7.35
CA SER A 2 -29.21 -17.84 8.07
C SER A 2 -28.09 -17.41 9.02
N GLU A 3 -28.19 -17.75 10.30
CA GLU A 3 -27.06 -17.63 11.22
C GLU A 3 -26.15 -18.84 11.01
N LEU A 4 -24.91 -18.62 10.61
CA LEU A 4 -23.93 -19.69 10.39
C LEU A 4 -23.09 -19.90 11.65
N VAL A 5 -22.66 -21.14 11.85
CA VAL A 5 -21.64 -21.54 12.82
C VAL A 5 -20.35 -21.91 12.07
N PRO A 6 -19.18 -22.00 12.72
CA PRO A 6 -17.95 -22.46 12.06
C PRO A 6 -18.17 -23.79 11.33
N GLY A 7 -17.73 -23.86 10.06
CA GLY A 7 -17.96 -25.00 9.16
C GLY A 7 -19.36 -25.05 8.50
N GLY A 8 -20.31 -24.25 8.99
CA GLY A 8 -21.64 -24.09 8.41
C GLY A 8 -21.58 -23.50 7.00
N ASN A 9 -22.49 -23.92 6.12
CA ASN A 9 -22.54 -23.45 4.75
C ASN A 9 -23.98 -23.26 4.25
N THR A 10 -24.15 -22.34 3.29
CA THR A 10 -25.44 -22.05 2.65
C THR A 10 -25.25 -21.88 1.14
N PRO A 11 -26.20 -22.32 0.30
CA PRO A 11 -26.20 -21.96 -1.12
C PRO A 11 -26.33 -20.44 -1.29
N LEU A 12 -25.68 -19.91 -2.34
CA LEU A 12 -25.76 -18.50 -2.74
C LEU A 12 -26.62 -18.36 -3.99
N PRO A 13 -27.44 -17.31 -4.09
CA PRO A 13 -28.15 -16.99 -5.33
C PRO A 13 -27.16 -16.55 -6.41
N GLY A 14 -27.60 -16.59 -7.67
CA GLY A 14 -26.88 -15.92 -8.75
C GLY A 14 -26.91 -14.40 -8.60
N GLY A 15 -25.96 -13.73 -9.25
CA GLY A 15 -25.80 -12.28 -9.23
C GLY A 15 -24.86 -11.78 -8.13
N THR A 16 -24.75 -10.46 -8.03
CA THR A 16 -23.81 -9.79 -7.13
C THR A 16 -24.18 -9.95 -5.66
N LEU A 17 -23.18 -10.31 -4.86
CA LEU A 17 -23.25 -10.51 -3.42
C LEU A 17 -22.52 -9.38 -2.71
N THR A 18 -23.00 -9.01 -1.52
CA THR A 18 -22.38 -8.02 -0.65
C THR A 18 -22.01 -8.67 0.68
N LEU A 19 -20.73 -8.60 1.04
CA LEU A 19 -20.15 -9.14 2.25
C LEU A 19 -19.61 -7.97 3.07
N ARG A 20 -20.22 -7.70 4.22
CA ARG A 20 -19.88 -6.55 5.06
C ARG A 20 -19.40 -7.00 6.43
N VAL A 21 -18.25 -6.47 6.85
CA VAL A 21 -17.63 -6.76 8.16
C VAL A 21 -17.38 -5.45 8.91
N PRO A 22 -18.39 -4.91 9.63
CA PRO A 22 -18.22 -3.65 10.35
C PRO A 22 -17.25 -3.80 11.52
N GLY A 23 -16.53 -2.71 11.80
CA GLY A 23 -15.63 -2.59 12.94
C GLY A 23 -14.24 -2.12 12.53
N PRO A 24 -13.27 -2.14 13.45
CA PRO A 24 -11.88 -1.74 13.22
C PRO A 24 -11.10 -2.86 12.52
N PHE A 25 -11.62 -3.37 11.41
CA PHE A 25 -11.03 -4.47 10.65
C PHE A 25 -10.69 -4.02 9.24
N ASP A 26 -9.55 -4.48 8.75
CA ASP A 26 -9.25 -4.48 7.32
C ASP A 26 -9.78 -5.76 6.70
N VAL A 27 -10.59 -5.61 5.65
CA VAL A 27 -11.13 -6.70 4.87
C VAL A 27 -10.27 -6.88 3.63
N SER A 28 -9.87 -8.12 3.36
CA SER A 28 -9.23 -8.51 2.10
C SER A 28 -9.87 -9.78 1.55
N ALA A 29 -9.60 -10.08 0.28
CA ALA A 29 -10.07 -11.29 -0.36
C ALA A 29 -9.03 -11.88 -1.31
N LEU A 30 -8.98 -13.22 -1.39
CA LEU A 30 -8.18 -13.96 -2.36
C LEU A 30 -9.10 -14.70 -3.32
N VAL A 31 -8.91 -14.49 -4.61
CA VAL A 31 -9.57 -15.26 -5.67
C VAL A 31 -8.67 -16.42 -6.05
N THR A 32 -9.13 -17.66 -5.87
CA THR A 32 -8.30 -18.86 -6.05
C THR A 32 -8.96 -19.89 -6.96
N ASP A 33 -8.12 -20.74 -7.55
CA ASP A 33 -8.53 -21.88 -8.37
C ASP A 33 -8.85 -23.13 -7.52
N ASP A 34 -9.08 -24.27 -8.19
CA ASP A 34 -9.37 -25.55 -7.53
C ASP A 34 -8.20 -26.10 -6.70
N GLY A 35 -6.96 -25.67 -7.01
CA GLY A 35 -5.77 -25.95 -6.21
C GLY A 35 -5.66 -25.08 -4.95
N GLY A 36 -6.54 -24.08 -4.79
CA GLY A 36 -6.48 -23.11 -3.71
C GLY A 36 -5.36 -22.09 -3.91
N LYS A 37 -4.94 -21.84 -5.16
CA LYS A 37 -3.84 -20.94 -5.51
C LYS A 37 -4.35 -19.72 -6.28
N VAL A 38 -3.69 -18.58 -6.07
CA VAL A 38 -3.90 -17.35 -6.85
C VAL A 38 -3.13 -17.44 -8.17
N ASP A 39 -3.63 -16.80 -9.24
CA ASP A 39 -2.96 -16.75 -10.56
C ASP A 39 -1.92 -15.61 -10.64
N GLY A 40 -2.05 -14.60 -9.78
CA GLY A 40 -1.10 -13.47 -9.66
C GLY A 40 -1.64 -12.37 -8.75
N ASP A 41 -0.94 -11.23 -8.67
CA ASP A 41 -1.31 -10.13 -7.77
C ASP A 41 -2.72 -9.58 -8.04
N ALA A 42 -3.21 -9.65 -9.29
CA ALA A 42 -4.55 -9.21 -9.69
C ALA A 42 -5.71 -9.99 -9.01
N ASP A 43 -5.44 -11.16 -8.43
CA ASP A 43 -6.41 -11.98 -7.70
C ASP A 43 -6.54 -11.60 -6.22
N PHE A 44 -5.70 -10.67 -5.75
CA PHE A 44 -5.74 -10.18 -4.39
C PHE A 44 -6.52 -8.87 -4.30
N VAL A 45 -7.51 -8.83 -3.41
CA VAL A 45 -8.34 -7.65 -3.16
C VAL A 45 -8.07 -7.17 -1.74
N PHE A 46 -7.59 -5.95 -1.59
CA PHE A 46 -7.31 -5.33 -0.28
C PHE A 46 -7.40 -3.81 -0.41
N TYR A 47 -7.23 -3.07 0.68
CA TYR A 47 -7.46 -1.61 0.69
C TYR A 47 -6.72 -0.86 -0.42
N ASN A 48 -5.52 -1.33 -0.78
CA ASN A 48 -4.68 -0.71 -1.79
C ASN A 48 -4.86 -1.27 -3.22
N GLN A 49 -5.47 -2.44 -3.34
CA GLN A 49 -5.94 -3.00 -4.61
C GLN A 49 -7.41 -3.39 -4.43
N PRO A 50 -8.33 -2.41 -4.43
CA PRO A 50 -9.72 -2.65 -4.04
C PRO A 50 -10.53 -3.37 -5.12
N THR A 51 -9.92 -3.82 -6.21
CA THR A 51 -10.62 -4.45 -7.32
C THR A 51 -9.83 -5.62 -7.91
N ALA A 52 -10.54 -6.72 -8.17
CA ALA A 52 -10.14 -7.83 -9.02
C ALA A 52 -11.30 -8.14 -9.99
N PRO A 53 -11.10 -8.89 -11.08
CA PRO A 53 -12.21 -9.37 -11.91
C PRO A 53 -13.29 -10.04 -11.03
N GLY A 54 -14.52 -9.50 -11.07
CA GLY A 54 -15.65 -10.02 -10.30
C GLY A 54 -15.62 -9.73 -8.79
N ALA A 55 -14.66 -8.97 -8.27
CA ALA A 55 -14.60 -8.61 -6.85
C ALA A 55 -14.19 -7.15 -6.64
N ARG A 56 -14.84 -6.46 -5.71
CA ARG A 56 -14.56 -5.06 -5.37
C ARG A 56 -14.73 -4.81 -3.88
N LEU A 57 -13.72 -4.24 -3.26
CA LEU A 57 -13.74 -3.77 -1.88
C LEU A 57 -14.01 -2.27 -1.82
N HIS A 58 -14.84 -1.86 -0.86
CA HIS A 58 -15.08 -0.46 -0.53
C HIS A 58 -15.32 -0.32 0.97
N GLY A 59 -14.34 0.26 1.68
CA GLY A 59 -14.36 0.31 3.14
C GLY A 59 -14.47 -1.09 3.75
N ASP A 60 -15.50 -1.31 4.57
CA ASP A 60 -15.78 -2.58 5.24
C ASP A 60 -16.60 -3.58 4.42
N THR A 61 -16.83 -3.28 3.14
CA THR A 61 -17.78 -3.98 2.28
C THR A 61 -17.10 -4.53 1.03
N LEU A 62 -17.07 -5.86 0.91
CA LEU A 62 -16.65 -6.60 -0.27
C LEU A 62 -17.86 -6.98 -1.12
N THR A 63 -17.85 -6.58 -2.39
CA THR A 63 -18.84 -6.96 -3.40
C THR A 63 -18.24 -8.03 -4.30
N VAL A 64 -18.94 -9.15 -4.48
CA VAL A 64 -18.49 -10.25 -5.33
C VAL A 64 -19.58 -10.58 -6.36
N ASP A 65 -19.24 -10.52 -7.64
CA ASP A 65 -20.02 -11.08 -8.73
C ASP A 65 -19.33 -12.36 -9.23
N PRO A 66 -19.83 -13.55 -8.85
CA PRO A 66 -19.22 -14.81 -9.24
C PRO A 66 -19.17 -15.04 -10.76
N ALA A 67 -20.04 -14.38 -11.54
CA ALA A 67 -20.01 -14.49 -13.01
C ALA A 67 -18.92 -13.62 -13.65
N GLY A 68 -18.46 -12.58 -12.96
CA GLY A 68 -17.40 -11.68 -13.40
C GLY A 68 -16.00 -12.10 -12.95
N LEU A 69 -15.87 -13.18 -12.16
CA LEU A 69 -14.58 -13.73 -11.75
C LEU A 69 -13.80 -14.23 -12.98
N ARG A 70 -12.48 -14.19 -12.89
CA ARG A 70 -11.62 -14.67 -13.99
C ARG A 70 -11.88 -16.16 -14.31
N PRO A 71 -11.58 -16.61 -15.54
CA PRO A 71 -11.61 -18.03 -15.88
C PRO A 71 -10.76 -18.87 -14.90
N GLY A 72 -11.29 -20.04 -14.52
CA GLY A 72 -10.64 -20.96 -13.59
C GLY A 72 -10.77 -20.60 -12.10
N ALA A 73 -11.35 -19.45 -11.74
CA ALA A 73 -11.62 -19.13 -10.33
C ALA A 73 -12.75 -20.01 -9.80
N THR A 74 -12.52 -20.66 -8.66
CA THR A 74 -13.51 -21.53 -8.01
C THR A 74 -13.72 -21.21 -6.54
N ARG A 75 -12.95 -20.28 -5.98
CA ARG A 75 -13.09 -19.84 -4.59
C ARG A 75 -12.74 -18.36 -4.43
N VAL A 76 -13.44 -17.70 -3.51
CA VAL A 76 -13.12 -16.36 -3.00
C VAL A 76 -13.06 -16.44 -1.48
N THR A 77 -11.88 -16.30 -0.92
CA THR A 77 -11.66 -16.37 0.53
C THR A 77 -11.67 -14.97 1.12
N VAL A 78 -12.53 -14.72 2.11
CA VAL A 78 -12.61 -13.45 2.84
C VAL A 78 -11.73 -13.51 4.07
N VAL A 79 -10.83 -12.55 4.16
CA VAL A 79 -9.82 -12.44 5.21
C VAL A 79 -10.05 -11.16 5.97
N VAL A 80 -9.87 -11.21 7.28
CA VAL A 80 -9.90 -10.02 8.13
C VAL A 80 -8.65 -9.94 8.99
N SER A 81 -8.11 -8.74 9.09
CA SER A 81 -7.06 -8.36 10.03
C SER A 81 -7.52 -7.14 10.84
N ALA A 82 -6.81 -6.82 11.92
CA ALA A 82 -7.01 -5.53 12.56
C ALA A 82 -6.65 -4.41 11.58
N ALA A 83 -7.40 -3.31 11.58
CA ALA A 83 -7.09 -2.13 10.78
C ALA A 83 -5.78 -1.45 11.23
N ASP A 84 -5.39 -1.65 12.50
CA ASP A 84 -4.12 -1.20 13.06
C ASP A 84 -3.08 -2.34 12.98
N PRO A 85 -2.00 -2.19 12.18
CA PRO A 85 -0.97 -3.22 12.05
C PRO A 85 -0.34 -3.61 13.40
N GLY A 86 -0.15 -4.92 13.62
CA GLY A 86 0.41 -5.46 14.87
C GLY A 86 -0.60 -5.62 16.02
N THR A 87 -1.86 -5.20 15.84
CA THR A 87 -2.92 -5.44 16.82
C THR A 87 -3.42 -6.88 16.74
N ALA A 88 -3.37 -7.62 17.85
CA ALA A 88 -3.97 -8.95 17.94
C ALA A 88 -5.50 -8.84 17.88
N LEU A 89 -6.14 -9.70 17.09
CA LEU A 89 -7.60 -9.67 16.91
C LEU A 89 -8.35 -9.96 18.23
N GLY A 90 -7.72 -10.67 19.18
CA GLY A 90 -8.32 -10.93 20.49
C GLY A 90 -8.53 -9.69 21.36
N GLY A 91 -7.87 -8.57 21.05
CA GLY A 91 -8.09 -7.27 21.69
C GLY A 91 -9.32 -6.51 21.15
N LEU A 92 -9.95 -7.00 20.09
CA LEU A 92 -11.05 -6.33 19.40
C LEU A 92 -12.40 -7.05 19.62
N ALA A 93 -13.49 -6.40 19.21
CA ALA A 93 -14.78 -7.09 19.09
C ALA A 93 -14.68 -8.26 18.10
N ALA A 94 -15.55 -9.27 18.19
CA ALA A 94 -15.52 -10.36 17.22
C ALA A 94 -16.01 -9.85 15.84
N PRO A 95 -15.26 -10.10 14.74
CA PRO A 95 -15.64 -9.61 13.42
C PRO A 95 -16.92 -10.30 12.94
N THR A 96 -17.98 -9.53 12.74
CA THR A 96 -19.28 -10.08 12.32
C THR A 96 -19.45 -9.94 10.82
N LEU A 97 -19.50 -11.05 10.09
CA LEU A 97 -19.81 -11.05 8.66
C LEU A 97 -21.33 -10.96 8.44
N ASN A 98 -21.75 -10.01 7.60
CA ASN A 98 -23.11 -9.90 7.09
C ASN A 98 -23.09 -10.10 5.57
N VAL A 99 -23.85 -11.08 5.07
CA VAL A 99 -23.92 -11.40 3.64
C VAL A 99 -25.32 -11.11 3.12
N SER A 100 -25.40 -10.30 2.07
CA SER A 100 -26.62 -9.96 1.35
C SER A 100 -26.51 -10.32 -0.12
N GLY A 101 -27.62 -10.73 -0.72
CA GLY A 101 -27.73 -11.00 -2.15
C GLY A 101 -28.19 -9.78 -2.95
N PRO A 102 -28.50 -9.97 -4.24
CA PRO A 102 -29.01 -8.92 -5.10
C PRO A 102 -30.21 -8.19 -4.49
N GLY A 103 -30.22 -6.86 -4.61
CA GLY A 103 -31.27 -6.01 -4.02
C GLY A 103 -31.18 -5.88 -2.49
N GLY A 104 -30.06 -6.27 -1.86
CA GLY A 104 -29.85 -6.12 -0.41
C GLY A 104 -30.53 -7.19 0.44
N ARG A 105 -31.06 -8.26 -0.16
CA ARG A 105 -31.74 -9.35 0.57
C ARG A 105 -30.76 -10.03 1.53
N PRO A 106 -31.01 -10.06 2.86
CA PRO A 106 -30.10 -10.67 3.81
C PRO A 106 -30.08 -12.20 3.67
N LEU A 107 -28.90 -12.74 3.38
CA LEU A 107 -28.68 -14.18 3.14
C LEU A 107 -28.14 -14.88 4.38
N ALA A 108 -27.03 -14.38 4.93
CA ALA A 108 -26.35 -15.03 6.05
C ALA A 108 -25.68 -14.03 6.99
N ARG A 109 -25.50 -14.45 8.23
CA ARG A 109 -24.66 -13.79 9.24
C ARG A 109 -23.72 -14.81 9.85
N PHE A 110 -22.50 -14.39 10.16
CA PHE A 110 -21.55 -15.23 10.88
C PHE A 110 -20.73 -14.38 11.84
N THR A 111 -20.66 -14.82 13.10
CA THR A 111 -19.72 -14.28 14.09
C THR A 111 -18.82 -15.43 14.54
N PRO A 112 -17.51 -15.38 14.27
CA PRO A 112 -16.58 -16.42 14.67
C PRO A 112 -16.37 -16.38 16.20
N PRO A 113 -15.94 -17.50 16.81
CA PRO A 113 -15.40 -17.48 18.16
C PRO A 113 -14.31 -16.42 18.29
N ARG A 114 -14.17 -15.80 19.47
CA ARG A 114 -13.15 -14.76 19.67
C ARG A 114 -11.76 -15.32 19.37
N PRO A 115 -11.01 -14.71 18.42
CA PRO A 115 -9.59 -15.01 18.25
C PRO A 115 -8.84 -14.64 19.53
N ARG A 116 -7.72 -15.30 19.79
CA ARG A 116 -6.87 -15.04 20.96
C ARG A 116 -5.67 -14.20 20.56
N GLN A 117 -4.64 -14.84 20.02
CA GLN A 117 -3.37 -14.21 19.67
C GLN A 117 -3.20 -13.95 18.18
N GLU A 118 -4.13 -14.44 17.36
CA GLU A 118 -4.05 -14.37 15.91
C GLU A 118 -4.23 -12.92 15.44
N THR A 119 -3.43 -12.53 14.45
CA THR A 119 -3.47 -11.19 13.83
C THR A 119 -4.28 -11.17 12.54
N VAL A 120 -4.57 -12.35 11.98
CA VAL A 120 -5.36 -12.54 10.76
C VAL A 120 -6.35 -13.69 10.96
N LEU A 121 -7.53 -13.56 10.36
CA LEU A 121 -8.62 -14.54 10.45
C LEU A 121 -9.23 -14.79 9.07
N LEU A 122 -9.29 -16.05 8.66
CA LEU A 122 -10.15 -16.48 7.56
C LEU A 122 -11.60 -16.51 8.05
N LEU A 123 -12.39 -15.55 7.57
CA LEU A 123 -13.74 -15.35 8.07
C LEU A 123 -14.74 -16.26 7.36
N ALA A 124 -14.69 -16.30 6.03
CA ALA A 124 -15.56 -17.13 5.22
C ALA A 124 -14.95 -17.38 3.83
N GLU A 125 -15.47 -18.37 3.11
CA GLU A 125 -15.16 -18.59 1.70
C GLU A 125 -16.44 -18.72 0.89
N LEU A 126 -16.44 -18.11 -0.30
CA LEU A 126 -17.36 -18.45 -1.37
C LEU A 126 -16.67 -19.53 -2.20
N TYR A 127 -17.34 -20.62 -2.49
CA TYR A 127 -16.75 -21.72 -3.26
C TYR A 127 -17.76 -22.30 -4.23
N ARG A 128 -17.25 -22.73 -5.39
CA ARG A 128 -18.04 -23.38 -6.43
C ARG A 128 -18.38 -24.81 -6.00
N ARG A 129 -19.64 -25.20 -6.17
CA ARG A 129 -20.09 -26.58 -5.97
C ARG A 129 -21.09 -26.94 -7.07
N GLY A 130 -20.65 -27.78 -8.01
CA GLY A 130 -21.41 -28.05 -9.22
C GLY A 130 -21.54 -26.79 -10.08
N THR A 131 -22.75 -26.47 -10.51
CA THR A 131 -23.03 -25.27 -11.33
C THR A 131 -23.25 -24.00 -10.50
N GLY A 132 -23.34 -24.10 -9.18
CA GLY A 132 -23.65 -22.97 -8.28
C GLY A 132 -22.51 -22.61 -7.33
N TRP A 133 -22.72 -21.52 -6.59
CA TRP A 133 -21.81 -21.05 -5.54
C TRP A 133 -22.42 -21.26 -4.16
N LYS A 134 -21.56 -21.49 -3.17
CA LYS A 134 -21.93 -21.64 -1.77
C LYS A 134 -21.04 -20.75 -0.91
N LEU A 135 -21.58 -20.30 0.21
CA LEU A 135 -20.83 -19.65 1.28
C LEU A 135 -20.53 -20.69 2.36
N ARG A 136 -19.31 -20.73 2.87
CA ARG A 136 -18.92 -21.46 4.08
C ARG A 136 -18.33 -20.50 5.10
N ALA A 137 -18.81 -20.57 6.34
CA ALA A 137 -18.21 -19.88 7.48
C ALA A 137 -16.98 -20.66 7.95
N LEU A 138 -15.85 -19.98 8.12
CA LEU A 138 -14.59 -20.60 8.53
C LEU A 138 -14.30 -20.26 9.99
N GLY A 139 -13.94 -19.00 10.26
CA GLY A 139 -13.54 -18.54 11.59
C GLY A 139 -12.21 -19.11 12.06
N GLN A 140 -11.27 -19.32 11.13
CA GLN A 140 -9.96 -19.90 11.40
C GLN A 140 -8.90 -18.79 11.52
N GLY A 141 -8.25 -18.72 12.67
CA GLY A 141 -7.18 -17.76 12.93
C GLY A 141 -5.83 -18.24 12.39
N TYR A 142 -4.99 -17.29 12.00
CA TYR A 142 -3.62 -17.51 11.53
C TYR A 142 -2.65 -16.83 12.50
N ALA A 143 -1.85 -17.64 13.20
CA ALA A 143 -0.86 -17.16 14.16
C ALA A 143 0.32 -16.46 13.48
N ASP A 144 0.70 -16.93 12.28
CA ASP A 144 1.80 -16.39 11.47
C ASP A 144 1.39 -15.14 10.63
N GLY A 145 0.20 -14.59 10.92
CA GLY A 145 -0.33 -13.40 10.28
C GLY A 145 -0.55 -13.55 8.76
N LEU A 146 -0.54 -12.41 8.06
CA LEU A 146 -0.85 -12.35 6.62
C LEU A 146 0.23 -13.07 5.79
N ALA A 147 1.47 -13.10 6.27
CA ALA A 147 2.61 -13.78 5.64
C ALA A 147 2.44 -15.32 5.64
N GLY A 148 2.03 -15.92 6.76
CA GLY A 148 1.71 -17.35 6.81
C GLY A 148 0.48 -17.70 5.97
N LEU A 149 -0.53 -16.83 5.96
CA LEU A 149 -1.71 -16.99 5.12
C LEU A 149 -1.34 -17.01 3.63
N ALA A 150 -0.52 -16.07 3.19
CA ALA A 150 0.01 -15.99 1.84
C ALA A 150 0.63 -17.35 1.42
N ARG A 151 1.55 -17.91 2.21
CA ARG A 151 2.20 -19.21 1.91
C ARG A 151 1.20 -20.32 1.60
N ASP A 152 0.17 -20.47 2.44
CA ASP A 152 -0.84 -21.52 2.28
C ASP A 152 -1.62 -21.38 0.96
N PHE A 153 -1.92 -20.15 0.55
CA PHE A 153 -2.61 -19.84 -0.72
C PHE A 153 -1.67 -19.76 -1.94
N GLY A 154 -0.40 -20.20 -1.82
CA GLY A 154 0.51 -20.33 -2.97
C GLY A 154 1.47 -19.20 -3.19
N VAL A 155 1.59 -18.34 -2.21
CA VAL A 155 2.37 -17.11 -2.29
C VAL A 155 3.69 -17.41 -1.58
N ASP A 156 4.80 -17.60 -2.32
CA ASP A 156 6.11 -17.92 -1.72
C ASP A 156 6.59 -16.77 -0.80
N VAL A 157 6.59 -17.00 0.52
CA VAL A 157 7.15 -16.09 1.52
C VAL A 157 8.28 -16.81 2.25
N ALA A 158 9.47 -16.21 2.36
CA ALA A 158 10.57 -16.80 3.13
C ALA A 158 10.35 -16.67 4.64
N ASP A 159 10.73 -17.66 5.44
CA ASP A 159 10.72 -17.61 6.91
C ASP A 159 11.96 -16.88 7.45
N ASP A 160 11.75 -15.82 8.24
CA ASP A 160 12.80 -15.30 9.12
C ASP A 160 12.76 -16.10 10.43
N GLY A 161 13.76 -16.97 10.64
CA GLY A 161 13.92 -17.72 11.88
C GLY A 161 14.17 -16.81 13.10
N PRO A 162 13.87 -17.26 14.32
CA PRO A 162 13.99 -16.43 15.51
C PRO A 162 15.46 -16.10 15.81
N SER A 163 15.82 -14.81 15.71
CA SER A 163 17.11 -14.33 16.17
C SER A 163 17.17 -14.39 17.70
N ALA A 164 18.00 -15.30 18.22
CA ALA A 164 18.32 -15.37 19.63
C ALA A 164 19.06 -14.09 20.06
N SER A 165 18.55 -13.45 21.10
CA SER A 165 19.15 -12.30 21.76
C SER A 165 20.46 -12.69 22.47
N ALA A 166 21.59 -12.44 21.81
CA ALA A 166 22.88 -12.39 22.48
C ALA A 166 23.02 -11.02 23.18
N GLY A 167 22.81 -11.01 24.50
CA GLY A 167 23.09 -9.85 25.33
C GLY A 167 24.58 -9.54 25.35
N SER A 168 24.95 -8.30 24.99
CA SER A 168 26.28 -7.75 25.16
C SER A 168 26.49 -7.38 26.63
N GLY A 169 27.01 -8.33 27.42
CA GLY A 169 27.59 -8.05 28.73
C GLY A 169 28.96 -7.40 28.58
N MET A 170 29.13 -6.21 29.15
CA MET A 170 30.40 -5.49 29.29
C MET A 170 31.50 -6.39 29.88
N ALA A 171 32.66 -6.38 29.23
CA ALA A 171 33.90 -6.94 29.74
C ALA A 171 34.47 -6.03 30.86
N GLY A 172 34.48 -6.54 32.09
CA GLY A 172 35.34 -6.07 33.17
C GLY A 172 36.56 -6.99 33.29
N ALA A 173 37.75 -6.41 33.12
CA ALA A 173 39.03 -7.08 33.29
C ALA A 173 39.27 -7.46 34.76
N GLY A 174 39.89 -8.63 35.01
CA GLY A 174 40.42 -8.95 36.33
C GLY A 174 40.79 -10.41 36.60
N MET A 175 42.08 -10.70 36.40
CA MET A 175 42.92 -11.62 37.19
C MET A 175 42.73 -13.15 37.11
N ALA A 176 43.82 -13.73 36.59
CA ALA A 176 44.38 -15.07 36.75
C ALA A 176 44.03 -15.86 38.02
N GLY A 177 43.82 -17.16 37.83
CA GLY A 177 43.75 -18.17 38.89
C GLY A 177 43.73 -19.57 38.31
N SER A 178 44.92 -20.06 37.95
CA SER A 178 45.22 -21.46 37.63
C SER A 178 44.88 -22.41 38.78
N GLY A 179 44.43 -23.63 38.50
CA GLY A 179 44.64 -24.73 39.45
C GLY A 179 43.62 -25.87 39.44
N THR A 180 43.92 -26.87 38.61
CA THR A 180 43.90 -28.31 38.95
C THR A 180 42.63 -29.02 39.45
N ALA A 181 42.22 -29.96 38.59
CA ALA A 181 41.54 -31.23 38.82
C ALA A 181 41.56 -31.85 40.23
N GLY A 182 40.42 -32.44 40.60
CA GLY A 182 40.29 -33.44 41.66
C GLY A 182 39.12 -34.37 41.34
N ALA A 183 39.44 -35.65 41.11
CA ALA A 183 38.53 -36.73 40.74
C ALA A 183 37.70 -37.26 41.93
N GLY A 184 36.62 -38.01 41.62
CA GLY A 184 35.99 -38.93 42.56
C GLY A 184 34.53 -39.27 42.22
N ALA A 185 34.31 -40.39 41.51
CA ALA A 185 33.59 -41.59 41.99
C ALA A 185 32.05 -41.48 41.92
N ALA A 186 31.41 -42.14 40.96
CA ALA A 186 30.96 -43.55 40.98
C ALA A 186 29.52 -43.69 41.51
N GLY A 187 28.63 -44.25 40.67
CA GLY A 187 27.24 -44.53 40.98
C GLY A 187 26.56 -45.23 39.81
N SER A 188 26.80 -46.54 39.70
CA SER A 188 26.21 -47.49 38.76
C SER A 188 24.72 -47.72 38.97
N GLY A 189 23.98 -47.96 37.88
CA GLY A 189 22.63 -48.53 37.92
C GLY A 189 22.06 -48.82 36.51
N SER A 190 22.44 -49.95 35.91
CA SER A 190 21.65 -50.64 34.87
C SER A 190 20.43 -51.30 35.53
N VAL A 191 19.29 -51.65 34.90
CA VAL A 191 18.99 -52.42 33.67
C VAL A 191 17.50 -52.23 33.38
N GLY A 192 17.04 -52.34 32.13
CA GLY A 192 15.61 -52.59 31.86
C GLY A 192 15.18 -52.52 30.39
N SER A 193 15.46 -53.59 29.64
CA SER A 193 14.99 -53.81 28.26
C SER A 193 13.49 -54.10 28.20
N ALA A 194 12.78 -53.58 27.19
CA ALA A 194 11.58 -54.22 26.65
C ALA A 194 11.29 -53.78 25.20
N ARG A 195 11.48 -54.73 24.28
CA ARG A 195 10.90 -54.81 22.94
C ARG A 195 9.51 -55.45 23.03
N SER A 196 8.56 -55.00 22.21
CA SER A 196 7.41 -55.73 21.63
C SER A 196 6.39 -54.66 21.18
N GLY A 197 5.67 -54.71 20.07
CA GLY A 197 5.37 -55.76 19.11
C GLY A 197 4.10 -55.33 18.37
N SER A 198 4.06 -55.55 17.05
CA SER A 198 2.92 -55.30 16.18
C SER A 198 1.83 -56.36 16.33
N VAL A 199 0.56 -55.95 16.35
CA VAL A 199 -0.65 -56.75 16.08
C VAL A 199 -1.70 -55.75 15.57
N GLY A 200 -2.49 -55.89 14.50
CA GLY A 200 -2.77 -57.02 13.61
C GLY A 200 -4.18 -57.59 13.80
N SER A 201 -5.23 -56.95 13.26
CA SER A 201 -6.55 -57.55 12.91
C SER A 201 -7.51 -56.43 12.47
N GLY A 202 -8.43 -56.57 11.52
CA GLY A 202 -8.99 -57.73 10.85
C GLY A 202 -10.28 -57.31 10.16
N SER A 203 -10.50 -57.87 8.98
CA SER A 203 -11.54 -57.60 7.98
C SER A 203 -12.97 -57.99 8.40
N ALA A 204 -13.98 -57.33 7.82
CA ALA A 204 -15.27 -57.96 7.49
C ALA A 204 -15.86 -57.40 6.18
N ARG A 205 -16.15 -58.34 5.28
CA ARG A 205 -16.74 -58.21 3.94
C ARG A 205 -18.28 -58.17 3.98
N SER A 206 -18.87 -57.57 2.95
CA SER A 206 -19.97 -58.09 2.11
C SER A 206 -20.11 -57.11 0.92
N GLY A 207 -20.12 -57.45 -0.37
CA GLY A 207 -20.49 -58.68 -1.08
C GLY A 207 -21.72 -58.39 -1.97
N ILE A 208 -21.70 -58.85 -3.23
CA ILE A 208 -22.72 -58.79 -4.33
C ILE A 208 -22.32 -57.78 -5.45
N THR A 209 -21.57 -58.17 -6.50
CA THR A 209 -21.91 -58.88 -7.78
C THR A 209 -22.91 -58.11 -8.66
N GLY A 210 -22.78 -57.89 -9.97
CA GLY A 210 -21.83 -58.20 -11.06
C GLY A 210 -22.20 -57.21 -12.21
N SER A 211 -21.81 -57.28 -13.48
CA SER A 211 -20.96 -58.13 -14.33
C SER A 211 -21.14 -57.57 -15.75
N GLY A 212 -20.10 -57.63 -16.59
CA GLY A 212 -20.21 -57.54 -18.06
C GLY A 212 -19.37 -56.41 -18.67
N THR A 213 -18.11 -56.65 -19.06
CA THR A 213 -17.64 -57.12 -20.41
C THR A 213 -17.97 -56.14 -21.53
N ALA A 214 -17.16 -55.87 -22.55
CA ALA A 214 -15.77 -56.08 -22.96
C ALA A 214 -15.73 -55.42 -24.37
N GLY A 215 -14.58 -54.91 -24.83
CA GLY A 215 -14.51 -54.34 -26.18
C GLY A 215 -13.14 -53.78 -26.54
N SER A 216 -12.18 -54.66 -26.70
CA SER A 216 -10.89 -54.43 -27.37
C SER A 216 -11.08 -54.19 -28.87
N GLY A 217 -10.29 -53.29 -29.46
CA GLY A 217 -10.16 -53.13 -30.91
C GLY A 217 -8.88 -52.40 -31.28
N THR A 218 -7.94 -53.14 -31.85
CA THR A 218 -6.57 -52.77 -32.24
C THR A 218 -6.46 -52.20 -33.66
N ALA A 219 -5.40 -51.41 -33.86
CA ALA A 219 -4.53 -51.28 -35.04
C ALA A 219 -5.01 -50.55 -36.31
N GLY A 220 -4.11 -49.74 -36.87
CA GLY A 220 -4.19 -49.18 -38.21
C GLY A 220 -3.11 -48.15 -38.52
N SER A 221 -1.93 -48.62 -38.92
CA SER A 221 -0.83 -47.85 -39.52
C SER A 221 -1.12 -47.39 -40.95
N GLY A 222 -0.64 -46.21 -41.36
CA GLY A 222 -0.59 -45.79 -42.77
C GLY A 222 0.28 -44.54 -42.97
N SER A 223 1.31 -44.65 -43.82
CA SER A 223 2.36 -43.64 -44.05
C SER A 223 2.12 -42.75 -45.27
N ALA A 224 2.81 -41.60 -45.25
CA ALA A 224 3.43 -40.86 -46.37
C ALA A 224 2.55 -40.09 -47.37
N GLY A 225 2.91 -38.81 -47.54
CA GLY A 225 2.42 -37.93 -48.61
C GLY A 225 2.99 -36.51 -48.50
N SER A 226 4.12 -36.29 -49.15
CA SER A 226 4.81 -35.00 -49.34
C SER A 226 4.04 -34.02 -50.23
N GLY A 227 4.04 -32.73 -49.88
CA GLY A 227 3.62 -31.62 -50.75
C GLY A 227 3.90 -30.26 -50.11
N SER A 228 4.88 -29.53 -50.67
CA SER A 228 5.35 -28.20 -50.23
C SER A 228 4.38 -27.05 -50.65
N PRO A 229 4.69 -25.75 -50.42
CA PRO A 229 3.86 -24.84 -49.61
C PRO A 229 3.04 -23.84 -50.46
N LEU A 230 1.96 -23.29 -49.89
CA LEU A 230 1.19 -22.18 -50.47
C LEU A 230 1.48 -20.85 -49.74
N PRO A 231 1.30 -19.68 -50.41
CA PRO A 231 2.13 -18.50 -50.23
C PRO A 231 1.61 -17.49 -49.18
N ALA A 232 2.55 -16.64 -48.76
CA ALA A 232 2.33 -15.48 -47.90
C ALA A 232 1.30 -14.49 -48.50
N ALA A 233 0.30 -14.14 -47.69
CA ALA A 233 -0.57 -13.00 -47.96
C ALA A 233 0.19 -11.70 -47.58
N GLY A 234 0.44 -10.87 -48.59
CA GLY A 234 1.07 -9.55 -48.44
C GLY A 234 0.20 -8.57 -47.66
N ALA A 235 0.86 -7.80 -46.80
CA ALA A 235 0.26 -6.64 -46.15
C ALA A 235 0.02 -5.51 -47.18
N PRO A 236 -1.13 -4.81 -47.14
CA PRO A 236 -1.36 -3.64 -47.99
C PRO A 236 -0.53 -2.42 -47.51
N PRO A 237 -0.13 -1.51 -48.41
CA PRO A 237 0.71 -0.38 -48.08
C PRO A 237 -0.03 0.63 -47.19
N ARG A 238 0.59 1.04 -46.09
CA ARG A 238 0.08 2.12 -45.22
C ARG A 238 0.28 3.46 -45.94
N THR A 239 -0.79 4.07 -46.38
CA THR A 239 -0.85 5.50 -46.71
C THR A 239 -0.52 6.33 -45.46
N PRO A 240 0.26 7.42 -45.57
CA PRO A 240 0.59 8.25 -44.43
C PRO A 240 -0.66 9.00 -43.97
N SER A 241 -1.15 8.66 -42.77
CA SER A 241 -2.22 9.40 -42.11
C SER A 241 -1.71 10.80 -41.76
N ARG A 242 -2.62 11.80 -41.85
CA ARG A 242 -2.49 13.24 -41.52
C ARG A 242 -1.99 13.60 -40.11
N TRP A 243 -1.25 12.71 -39.44
CA TRP A 243 -0.83 12.78 -38.04
C TRP A 243 0.66 13.11 -37.85
N SER A 244 1.48 13.01 -38.90
CA SER A 244 2.87 13.50 -38.88
C SER A 244 2.98 15.03 -38.77
N ASP A 245 1.96 15.75 -39.26
CA ASP A 245 1.90 17.21 -39.19
C ASP A 245 1.36 17.75 -37.86
N ALA A 246 0.58 16.96 -37.12
CA ALA A 246 0.06 17.34 -35.79
C ALA A 246 1.12 17.17 -34.70
N ALA A 247 1.92 16.09 -34.76
CA ALA A 247 3.02 15.84 -33.83
C ALA A 247 4.14 16.91 -33.97
N SER A 248 4.42 17.35 -35.20
CA SER A 248 5.40 18.41 -35.48
C SER A 248 4.95 19.79 -34.96
N ARG A 249 3.63 20.06 -34.94
CA ARG A 249 3.05 21.31 -34.41
C ARG A 249 3.02 21.37 -32.88
N LEU A 250 2.90 20.23 -32.20
CA LEU A 250 2.94 20.13 -30.74
C LEU A 250 4.37 20.18 -30.18
N SER A 251 5.35 19.60 -30.88
CA SER A 251 6.77 19.73 -30.51
C SER A 251 7.28 21.18 -30.64
N GLY A 252 6.76 21.94 -31.61
CA GLY A 252 7.10 23.36 -31.80
C GLY A 252 6.51 24.30 -30.74
N ALA A 253 5.43 23.93 -30.06
CA ALA A 253 4.83 24.71 -28.98
C ALA A 253 5.57 24.52 -27.65
N ALA A 254 6.09 23.32 -27.41
CA ALA A 254 6.90 23.00 -26.23
C ALA A 254 8.26 23.75 -26.22
N SER A 255 8.92 23.88 -27.37
CA SER A 255 10.19 24.61 -27.48
C SER A 255 10.04 26.13 -27.26
N ARG A 256 8.92 26.73 -27.69
CA ARG A 256 8.64 28.18 -27.50
C ARG A 256 8.34 28.55 -26.06
N LEU A 257 7.76 27.63 -25.28
CA LEU A 257 7.53 27.82 -23.85
C LEU A 257 8.83 27.71 -23.04
N SER A 258 9.78 26.88 -23.50
CA SER A 258 11.12 26.76 -22.91
C SER A 258 11.98 28.03 -23.15
N GLU A 259 11.95 28.61 -24.35
CA GLU A 259 12.67 29.86 -24.67
C GLU A 259 12.08 31.08 -23.93
N ALA A 260 10.76 31.13 -23.74
CA ALA A 260 10.10 32.18 -22.98
C ALA A 260 10.43 32.13 -21.47
N ALA A 261 10.69 30.93 -20.93
CA ALA A 261 11.15 30.75 -19.55
C ALA A 261 12.64 31.09 -19.36
N ALA A 262 13.47 30.84 -20.37
CA ALA A 262 14.89 31.22 -20.36
C ALA A 262 15.09 32.75 -20.47
N SER A 263 14.29 33.47 -21.26
CA SER A 263 14.41 34.94 -21.39
C SER A 263 13.91 35.71 -20.15
N ARG A 264 13.06 35.11 -19.32
CA ARG A 264 12.67 35.68 -18.01
C ARG A 264 13.74 35.50 -16.94
N ARG A 265 14.64 34.52 -17.08
CA ARG A 265 15.75 34.30 -16.13
C ARG A 265 16.95 35.22 -16.37
N SER A 266 17.10 35.83 -17.54
CA SER A 266 18.21 36.76 -17.82
C SER A 266 17.94 38.22 -17.43
N ARG A 267 16.73 38.58 -16.97
CA ARG A 267 16.34 39.96 -16.65
C ARG A 267 16.37 40.35 -15.16
N SER A 268 16.85 39.51 -14.24
CA SER A 268 16.90 39.86 -12.80
C SER A 268 18.27 39.73 -12.12
N ALA A 269 19.36 39.92 -12.85
CA ALA A 269 20.69 40.07 -12.27
C ALA A 269 21.20 41.50 -12.52
N GLY A 270 21.00 42.37 -11.53
CA GLY A 270 21.51 43.75 -11.52
C GLY A 270 21.60 44.27 -10.09
N THR A 271 22.79 44.17 -9.51
CA THR A 271 23.20 44.69 -8.20
C THR A 271 23.17 46.23 -8.17
N PRO A 272 22.99 46.86 -6.99
CA PRO A 272 23.77 48.07 -6.72
C PRO A 272 24.47 48.06 -5.35
N SER A 273 25.66 48.68 -5.37
CA SER A 273 26.55 48.97 -4.23
C SER A 273 26.19 50.32 -3.57
N PRO A 274 26.64 50.64 -2.33
CA PRO A 274 26.08 51.73 -1.52
C PRO A 274 26.92 53.03 -1.57
N ALA A 275 26.28 54.20 -1.38
CA ALA A 275 26.97 55.41 -0.90
C ALA A 275 26.03 56.49 -0.33
N ALA A 276 26.40 56.92 0.88
CA ALA A 276 26.38 58.27 1.46
C ALA A 276 25.06 59.02 1.76
N VAL A 277 24.87 59.27 3.05
CA VAL A 277 23.98 60.26 3.67
C VAL A 277 24.79 61.51 4.03
N PRO A 278 24.24 62.74 4.01
CA PRO A 278 24.75 63.83 4.83
C PRO A 278 23.84 64.12 6.04
N ALA A 279 24.48 64.47 7.15
CA ALA A 279 23.90 64.76 8.45
C ALA A 279 23.43 66.22 8.59
N ALA A 280 22.43 66.46 9.46
CA ALA A 280 22.45 67.47 10.54
C ALA A 280 21.07 67.61 11.23
N GLY A 281 21.06 67.72 12.57
CA GLY A 281 19.95 68.33 13.31
C GLY A 281 19.56 67.64 14.62
N ALA A 282 20.25 67.98 15.72
CA ALA A 282 20.04 67.47 17.07
C ALA A 282 18.77 68.01 17.77
N ARG A 283 18.22 67.24 18.74
CA ARG A 283 17.99 67.68 20.13
C ARG A 283 17.56 66.53 21.06
N SER A 284 17.99 66.65 22.31
CA SER A 284 17.99 65.69 23.41
C SER A 284 16.64 65.47 24.09
N GLY A 285 16.44 64.27 24.64
CA GLY A 285 15.49 64.00 25.73
C GLY A 285 15.32 62.50 26.00
N SER A 286 15.84 62.00 27.12
CA SER A 286 15.40 60.77 27.80
C SER A 286 14.86 61.19 29.18
N PRO A 287 14.06 60.40 29.92
CA PRO A 287 13.77 58.96 29.77
C PRO A 287 12.28 58.57 29.92
N GLY A 288 11.91 57.32 29.60
CA GLY A 288 10.59 56.79 29.95
C GLY A 288 10.27 55.43 29.33
N SER A 289 10.44 54.37 30.12
CA SER A 289 9.96 53.00 29.88
C SER A 289 8.51 52.96 29.39
N PHE A 290 8.23 52.22 28.31
CA PHE A 290 7.17 51.21 28.25
C PHE A 290 7.53 50.17 27.19
N ALA A 291 7.70 48.92 27.64
CA ALA A 291 7.77 47.76 26.77
C ALA A 291 6.44 47.64 26.00
N ALA A 292 6.48 47.77 24.68
CA ALA A 292 5.38 47.37 23.82
C ALA A 292 5.36 45.84 23.78
N GLY A 293 4.37 45.24 24.44
CA GLY A 293 4.11 43.80 24.36
C GLY A 293 3.79 43.36 22.92
N PRO A 294 3.90 42.04 22.63
CA PRO A 294 3.57 41.54 21.30
C PRO A 294 2.11 41.85 20.99
N GLY A 295 1.83 42.34 19.78
CA GLY A 295 0.47 42.59 19.33
C GLY A 295 -0.39 41.32 19.38
N PRO A 296 -1.73 41.45 19.35
CA PRO A 296 -2.61 40.29 19.37
C PRO A 296 -2.26 39.38 18.18
N LEU A 297 -1.86 38.15 18.48
CA LEU A 297 -1.64 37.10 17.50
C LEU A 297 -2.91 36.94 16.67
N SER A 298 -2.80 36.86 15.34
CA SER A 298 -3.92 36.45 14.51
C SER A 298 -4.44 35.10 15.04
N PRO A 299 -5.75 34.80 14.98
CA PRO A 299 -6.26 33.48 15.35
C PRO A 299 -5.51 32.31 14.67
N ALA A 300 -4.99 32.55 13.45
CA ALA A 300 -4.14 31.61 12.72
C ALA A 300 -2.72 31.47 13.31
N ASP A 301 -2.11 32.57 13.77
CA ASP A 301 -0.78 32.57 14.40
C ASP A 301 -0.83 31.91 15.79
N GLY A 302 -1.93 32.12 16.53
CA GLY A 302 -2.21 31.45 17.79
C GLY A 302 -2.35 29.94 17.61
N PHE A 303 -3.09 29.49 16.59
CA PHE A 303 -3.28 28.06 16.34
C PHE A 303 -1.97 27.34 15.96
N LEU A 304 -1.16 27.92 15.07
CA LEU A 304 0.15 27.34 14.74
C LEU A 304 1.06 27.26 15.97
N THR A 305 1.02 28.27 16.83
CA THR A 305 1.80 28.30 18.08
C THR A 305 1.41 27.17 19.01
N LEU A 306 0.12 26.88 19.17
CA LEU A 306 -0.38 25.76 19.98
C LEU A 306 0.08 24.40 19.42
N VAL A 307 -0.06 24.21 18.10
CA VAL A 307 0.40 23.00 17.41
C VAL A 307 1.90 22.77 17.62
N ASN A 308 2.71 23.80 17.40
CA ASN A 308 4.16 23.70 17.56
C ASN A 308 4.58 23.54 19.03
N SER A 309 3.83 24.10 19.99
CA SER A 309 4.05 23.85 21.42
C SER A 309 3.80 22.39 21.78
N ALA A 310 2.71 21.80 21.29
CA ALA A 310 2.40 20.38 21.50
C ALA A 310 3.47 19.47 20.85
N ARG A 311 3.97 19.82 19.65
CA ARG A 311 5.06 19.10 18.98
C ARG A 311 6.37 19.20 19.76
N ALA A 312 6.73 20.39 20.24
CA ALA A 312 7.93 20.61 21.04
C ALA A 312 7.91 19.80 22.35
N ALA A 313 6.77 19.73 23.02
CA ALA A 313 6.61 18.91 24.24
C ALA A 313 6.84 17.41 23.99
N ALA A 314 6.63 16.93 22.76
CA ALA A 314 6.88 15.55 22.35
C ALA A 314 8.28 15.34 21.72
N GLY A 315 9.11 16.38 21.63
CA GLY A 315 10.42 16.32 20.97
C GLY A 315 10.36 16.35 19.43
N SER A 316 9.19 16.63 18.85
CA SER A 316 9.00 16.69 17.40
C SER A 316 9.39 18.08 16.85
N PRO A 317 10.01 18.16 15.66
CA PRO A 317 10.36 19.43 15.04
C PRO A 317 9.11 20.26 14.70
N PRO A 318 9.20 21.60 14.71
CA PRO A 318 8.07 22.46 14.39
C PRO A 318 7.66 22.34 12.91
N VAL A 319 6.41 22.65 12.61
CA VAL A 319 5.88 22.78 11.25
C VAL A 319 5.65 24.25 10.88
N SER A 320 5.72 24.57 9.59
CA SER A 320 5.34 25.88 9.04
C SER A 320 3.99 25.82 8.34
N LEU A 321 3.19 26.89 8.40
CA LEU A 321 1.97 27.00 7.60
C LEU A 321 2.28 27.02 6.09
N ASP A 322 1.48 26.32 5.29
CA ASP A 322 1.48 26.44 3.83
C ASP A 322 0.08 26.86 3.33
N GLU A 323 0.05 27.92 2.53
CA GLU A 323 -1.19 28.53 2.05
C GLU A 323 -2.00 27.62 1.11
N ARG A 324 -1.36 26.72 0.37
CA ARG A 324 -2.05 25.78 -0.52
C ARG A 324 -2.73 24.69 0.30
N LEU A 325 -2.03 24.16 1.31
CA LEU A 325 -2.62 23.22 2.27
C LEU A 325 -3.77 23.89 3.04
N ARG A 326 -3.59 25.15 3.45
CA ARG A 326 -4.64 25.92 4.14
C ARG A 326 -5.87 26.13 3.25
N ALA A 327 -5.68 26.45 1.97
CA ALA A 327 -6.78 26.58 1.01
C ALA A 327 -7.53 25.26 0.82
N ALA A 328 -6.82 24.14 0.68
CA ALA A 328 -7.42 22.81 0.59
C ALA A 328 -8.19 22.44 1.86
N ALA A 329 -7.61 22.71 3.04
CA ALA A 329 -8.25 22.47 4.33
C ALA A 329 -9.53 23.32 4.50
N GLN A 330 -9.48 24.59 4.09
CA GLN A 330 -10.61 25.53 4.17
C GLN A 330 -11.77 25.09 3.27
N ALA A 331 -11.48 24.67 2.03
CA ALA A 331 -12.50 24.16 1.12
C ALA A 331 -13.19 22.92 1.70
N HIS A 332 -12.41 21.97 2.24
CA HIS A 332 -12.97 20.75 2.84
C HIS A 332 -13.77 21.02 4.12
N ALA A 333 -13.30 21.93 4.97
CA ALA A 333 -14.03 22.34 6.16
C ALA A 333 -15.38 23.00 5.78
N ALA A 334 -15.41 23.81 4.71
CA ALA A 334 -16.64 24.40 4.19
C ALA A 334 -17.60 23.35 3.63
N ASP A 335 -17.09 22.34 2.92
CA ASP A 335 -17.88 21.22 2.43
C ASP A 335 -18.54 20.45 3.57
N MET A 336 -17.77 20.07 4.60
CA MET A 336 -18.28 19.39 5.80
C MET A 336 -19.32 20.23 6.54
N ALA A 337 -19.05 21.53 6.72
CA ALA A 337 -19.99 22.45 7.37
C ALA A 337 -21.29 22.62 6.57
N SER A 338 -21.21 22.64 5.24
CA SER A 338 -22.39 22.72 4.38
C SER A 338 -23.24 21.43 4.45
N ALA A 339 -22.58 20.28 4.59
CA ALA A 339 -23.20 18.95 4.65
C ALA A 339 -23.68 18.57 6.05
N GLY A 340 -23.18 19.23 7.10
CA GLY A 340 -23.50 18.92 8.49
C GLY A 340 -22.94 17.57 8.95
N ARG A 341 -21.82 17.10 8.37
CA ARG A 341 -21.21 15.80 8.69
C ARG A 341 -19.71 15.80 8.41
N LEU A 342 -18.97 15.00 9.18
CA LEU A 342 -17.58 14.65 8.86
C LEU A 342 -17.50 13.68 7.68
N GLY A 343 -16.41 13.79 6.92
CA GLY A 343 -16.10 12.88 5.82
C GLY A 343 -14.67 13.05 5.33
N THR A 344 -13.95 11.94 5.11
CA THR A 344 -12.59 11.92 4.56
C THR A 344 -12.55 12.34 3.08
N GLU A 345 -13.64 12.05 2.37
CA GLU A 345 -13.87 12.51 1.00
C GLU A 345 -14.79 13.74 0.98
N SER A 346 -14.56 14.62 0.00
CA SER A 346 -15.49 15.66 -0.36
C SER A 346 -16.79 15.04 -0.90
N ARG A 347 -17.85 15.83 -1.00
CA ARG A 347 -19.18 15.36 -1.42
C ARG A 347 -19.19 14.73 -2.82
N ASP A 348 -18.28 15.15 -3.68
CA ASP A 348 -18.06 14.65 -5.04
C ASP A 348 -17.18 13.38 -5.10
N GLY A 349 -16.77 12.83 -3.95
CA GLY A 349 -15.86 11.69 -3.86
C GLY A 349 -14.38 12.06 -4.00
N THR A 350 -14.03 13.35 -3.94
CA THR A 350 -12.63 13.78 -4.01
C THR A 350 -11.92 13.46 -2.70
N SER A 351 -10.85 12.65 -2.79
CA SER A 351 -9.99 12.27 -1.66
C SER A 351 -9.08 13.41 -1.20
N VAL A 352 -8.53 13.31 0.01
CA VAL A 352 -7.53 14.27 0.54
C VAL A 352 -6.34 14.46 -0.41
N HIS A 353 -5.87 13.36 -0.99
CA HIS A 353 -4.76 13.35 -1.93
C HIS A 353 -5.04 14.20 -3.16
N GLN A 354 -6.25 14.06 -3.72
CA GLN A 354 -6.70 14.85 -4.86
C GLN A 354 -6.92 16.32 -4.48
N ARG A 355 -7.48 16.62 -3.30
CA ARG A 355 -7.63 18.00 -2.80
C ARG A 355 -6.28 18.72 -2.71
N VAL A 356 -5.29 18.07 -2.11
CA VAL A 356 -3.95 18.64 -1.91
C VAL A 356 -3.23 18.85 -3.24
N THR A 357 -3.30 17.88 -4.15
CA THR A 357 -2.72 18.03 -5.49
C THR A 357 -3.43 19.11 -6.32
N ALA A 358 -4.76 19.21 -6.23
CA ALA A 358 -5.54 20.25 -6.91
C ALA A 358 -5.21 21.66 -6.41
N ALA A 359 -4.80 21.80 -5.14
CA ALA A 359 -4.28 23.05 -4.58
C ALA A 359 -2.84 23.38 -5.04
N GLY A 360 -2.23 22.55 -5.91
CA GLY A 360 -0.87 22.75 -6.41
C GLY A 360 0.21 22.37 -5.39
N TYR A 361 -0.11 21.48 -4.44
CA TYR A 361 0.84 20.97 -3.46
C TYR A 361 1.29 19.55 -3.81
N THR A 362 2.57 19.38 -4.09
CA THR A 362 3.21 18.08 -4.32
C THR A 362 3.89 17.63 -3.03
N TYR A 363 3.64 16.40 -2.60
CA TYR A 363 4.07 15.89 -1.30
C TYR A 363 4.77 14.54 -1.40
N LEU A 364 5.62 14.27 -0.41
CA LEU A 364 6.15 12.94 -0.11
C LEU A 364 5.20 12.14 0.76
N THR A 365 4.59 12.82 1.73
CA THR A 365 3.59 12.26 2.62
C THR A 365 2.58 13.33 3.01
N VAL A 366 1.35 12.90 3.22
CA VAL A 366 0.26 13.74 3.71
C VAL A 366 -0.55 12.97 4.75
N GLY A 367 -0.95 13.66 5.81
CA GLY A 367 -1.86 13.18 6.85
C GLY A 367 -3.02 14.16 7.02
N GLU A 368 -4.12 13.69 7.61
CA GLU A 368 -5.32 14.49 7.81
C GLU A 368 -5.92 14.27 9.21
N HIS A 369 -6.36 15.36 9.84
CA HIS A 369 -7.30 15.31 10.96
C HIS A 369 -8.59 16.03 10.59
N LEU A 370 -9.71 15.33 10.82
CA LEU A 370 -11.05 15.84 10.67
C LEU A 370 -11.78 15.75 12.00
N VAL A 371 -12.26 16.89 12.49
CA VAL A 371 -12.91 16.95 13.81
C VAL A 371 -14.10 17.89 13.75
N SER A 372 -15.21 17.51 14.36
CA SER A 372 -16.34 18.39 14.62
C SER A 372 -16.54 18.53 16.12
N GLY A 373 -16.83 19.74 16.59
CA GLY A 373 -17.21 19.98 17.99
C GLY A 373 -16.26 20.88 18.79
N PRO A 374 -14.92 20.79 18.66
CA PRO A 374 -14.03 21.77 19.29
C PRO A 374 -14.44 23.18 18.88
N ARG A 375 -14.56 24.08 19.85
CA ARG A 375 -14.95 25.48 19.62
C ARG A 375 -13.73 26.38 19.52
N THR A 376 -12.58 25.92 19.99
CA THR A 376 -11.33 26.68 19.98
C THR A 376 -10.16 25.83 19.47
N PRO A 377 -9.08 26.47 19.00
CA PRO A 377 -7.84 25.77 18.63
C PRO A 377 -7.25 24.93 19.76
N GLU A 378 -7.36 25.36 21.02
CA GLU A 378 -6.90 24.61 22.19
C GLU A 378 -7.66 23.29 22.33
N GLU A 379 -8.99 23.33 22.26
CA GLU A 379 -9.83 22.13 22.31
C GLU A 379 -9.55 21.17 21.14
N PHE A 380 -9.16 21.70 19.97
CA PHE A 380 -8.74 20.90 18.83
C PHE A 380 -7.40 20.18 19.11
N VAL A 381 -6.40 20.89 19.64
CA VAL A 381 -5.11 20.27 19.99
C VAL A 381 -5.31 19.21 21.07
N ASP A 382 -6.11 19.50 22.10
CA ASP A 382 -6.49 18.52 23.12
C ASP A 382 -7.21 17.31 22.52
N TYR A 383 -8.08 17.51 21.52
CA TYR A 383 -8.67 16.40 20.77
C TYR A 383 -7.60 15.54 20.07
N CYS A 384 -6.65 16.14 19.36
CA CYS A 384 -5.58 15.40 18.69
C CYS A 384 -4.74 14.59 19.68
N LEU A 385 -4.51 15.10 20.89
CA LEU A 385 -3.72 14.40 21.91
C LEU A 385 -4.46 13.24 22.59
N ARG A 386 -5.80 13.21 22.52
CA ARG A 386 -6.63 12.19 23.19
C ARG A 386 -6.55 10.80 22.58
N THR A 387 -6.35 10.69 21.27
CA THR A 387 -6.28 9.38 20.59
C THR A 387 -4.86 9.09 20.14
N GLU A 388 -4.42 7.82 20.24
CA GLU A 388 -3.08 7.42 19.81
C GLU A 388 -2.84 7.78 18.34
N GLN A 389 -3.80 7.49 17.46
CA GLN A 389 -3.68 7.75 16.03
C GLN A 389 -3.55 9.25 15.72
N ALA A 390 -4.38 10.09 16.32
CA ALA A 390 -4.29 11.52 16.07
C ALA A 390 -3.03 12.14 16.68
N ARG A 391 -2.60 11.63 17.83
CA ARG A 391 -1.36 12.04 18.48
C ARG A 391 -0.13 11.67 17.65
N ARG A 392 -0.10 10.46 17.08
CA ARG A 392 0.99 10.02 16.18
C ARG A 392 1.15 10.96 14.99
N THR A 393 0.05 11.28 14.31
CA THR A 393 0.08 12.22 13.16
C THR A 393 0.54 13.62 13.60
N LEU A 394 0.00 14.14 14.72
CA LEU A 394 0.39 15.44 15.27
C LEU A 394 1.89 15.50 15.60
N HIS A 395 2.48 14.41 16.09
CA HIS A 395 3.88 14.33 16.51
C HIS A 395 4.81 13.76 15.45
N ASP A 396 4.32 13.36 14.28
CA ASP A 396 5.15 12.73 13.27
C ASP A 396 6.25 13.71 12.80
N PRO A 397 7.54 13.38 12.99
CA PRO A 397 8.65 14.23 12.59
C PRO A 397 8.81 14.31 11.07
N ALA A 398 8.17 13.43 10.30
CA ALA A 398 8.17 13.50 8.84
C ALA A 398 7.44 14.72 8.31
N PHE A 399 6.42 15.24 9.01
CA PHE A 399 5.70 16.43 8.58
C PHE A 399 6.49 17.69 8.90
N THR A 400 6.64 18.55 7.89
CA THR A 400 7.33 19.84 7.98
C THR A 400 6.42 21.03 7.70
N GLN A 401 5.26 20.78 7.09
CA GLN A 401 4.27 21.81 6.76
C GLN A 401 2.86 21.42 7.21
N VAL A 402 2.02 22.42 7.43
CA VAL A 402 0.64 22.22 7.85
C VAL A 402 -0.32 23.21 7.19
N GLY A 403 -1.54 22.76 6.87
CA GLY A 403 -2.68 23.60 6.52
C GLY A 403 -3.75 23.45 7.58
N LEU A 404 -4.08 24.54 8.26
CA LEU A 404 -5.04 24.55 9.37
C LEU A 404 -6.24 25.42 9.00
N ALA A 405 -7.44 24.83 9.05
CA ALA A 405 -8.67 25.55 8.74
C ALA A 405 -9.85 25.03 9.56
N TYR A 406 -10.83 25.90 9.78
CA TYR A 406 -12.11 25.53 10.35
C TYR A 406 -13.25 26.37 9.77
N VAL A 407 -14.45 25.80 9.76
CA VAL A 407 -15.68 26.50 9.34
C VAL A 407 -16.81 26.13 10.31
N THR A 408 -17.51 27.15 10.81
CA THR A 408 -18.70 26.94 11.63
C THR A 408 -19.94 26.85 10.73
N GLY A 409 -20.66 25.74 10.83
CA GLY A 409 -21.89 25.51 10.07
C GLY A 409 -22.99 26.45 10.55
N SER A 410 -23.51 27.28 9.65
CA SER A 410 -24.58 28.25 9.97
C SER A 410 -25.89 27.59 10.43
N ARG A 411 -26.12 26.32 10.05
CA ARG A 411 -27.33 25.56 10.38
C ARG A 411 -27.22 24.75 11.66
N THR A 412 -26.07 24.15 11.94
CA THR A 412 -25.89 23.26 13.10
C THR A 412 -25.20 23.96 14.27
N GLY A 413 -24.49 25.07 14.01
CA GLY A 413 -23.65 25.74 15.01
C GLY A 413 -22.34 25.00 15.31
N ASP A 414 -22.12 23.82 14.73
CA ASP A 414 -20.90 23.05 14.92
C ASP A 414 -19.75 23.62 14.12
N THR A 415 -18.55 23.60 14.70
CA THR A 415 -17.31 23.93 14.01
C THR A 415 -16.66 22.67 13.46
N TYR A 416 -16.37 22.69 12.15
CA TYR A 416 -15.72 21.62 11.41
C TYR A 416 -14.28 22.00 11.14
N TRP A 417 -13.35 21.19 11.62
CA TRP A 417 -11.91 21.41 11.54
C TRP A 417 -11.29 20.46 10.52
N THR A 418 -10.39 21.00 9.72
CA THR A 418 -9.52 20.25 8.83
C THR A 418 -8.08 20.67 9.10
N ALA A 419 -7.23 19.72 9.48
CA ALA A 419 -5.78 19.90 9.54
C ALA A 419 -5.11 18.95 8.56
N LEU A 420 -4.33 19.51 7.64
CA LEU A 420 -3.55 18.77 6.65
C LEU A 420 -2.07 18.87 7.03
N TRP A 421 -1.44 17.74 7.30
CA TRP A 421 -0.02 17.64 7.63
C TRP A 421 0.71 17.14 6.41
N ALA A 422 1.82 17.77 6.02
CA ALA A 422 2.53 17.32 4.83
C ALA A 422 4.03 17.51 4.92
N ARG A 423 4.73 16.69 4.14
CA ARG A 423 6.11 16.94 3.74
C ARG A 423 6.12 17.27 2.25
N PRO A 424 6.60 18.44 1.82
CA PRO A 424 6.63 18.78 0.41
C PRO A 424 7.59 17.83 -0.32
N LEU A 425 7.30 17.54 -1.59
CA LEU A 425 8.24 16.88 -2.48
C LEU A 425 9.14 17.93 -3.11
N LEU A 426 10.36 18.10 -2.58
CA LEU A 426 11.35 19.02 -3.15
C LEU A 426 12.13 18.35 -4.29
N PRO A 427 12.72 19.12 -5.22
CA PRO A 427 13.46 18.58 -6.36
C PRO A 427 14.60 17.59 -6.02
N GLY A 428 15.18 17.65 -4.81
CA GLY A 428 16.20 16.69 -4.34
C GLY A 428 15.65 15.52 -3.52
N ASP A 429 14.37 15.54 -3.16
CA ASP A 429 13.76 14.47 -2.36
C ASP A 429 13.42 13.25 -3.21
N LEU A 430 13.13 13.42 -4.50
CA LEU A 430 12.95 12.32 -5.44
C LEU A 430 14.22 11.46 -5.52
N ASP A 431 15.38 12.10 -5.71
CA ASP A 431 16.66 11.41 -5.79
C ASP A 431 17.00 10.69 -4.49
N ARG A 432 16.76 11.33 -3.33
CA ARG A 432 16.98 10.71 -2.02
C ARG A 432 16.06 9.51 -1.79
N THR A 433 14.79 9.65 -2.14
CA THR A 433 13.77 8.60 -2.03
C THR A 433 14.12 7.41 -2.92
N ALA A 434 14.50 7.67 -4.17
CA ALA A 434 14.94 6.65 -5.12
C ALA A 434 16.22 5.92 -4.66
N ALA A 435 17.18 6.66 -4.10
CA ALA A 435 18.40 6.09 -3.54
C ALA A 435 18.09 5.18 -2.35
N GLU A 436 17.23 5.62 -1.42
CA GLU A 436 16.85 4.82 -0.25
C GLU A 436 16.14 3.52 -0.62
N VAL A 437 15.20 3.56 -1.59
CA VAL A 437 14.54 2.36 -2.14
C VAL A 437 15.58 1.42 -2.77
N THR A 438 16.54 1.97 -3.52
CA THR A 438 17.61 1.19 -4.15
C THR A 438 18.49 0.50 -3.10
N ASP A 439 18.88 1.22 -2.05
CA ASP A 439 19.69 0.70 -0.95
C ASP A 439 18.97 -0.39 -0.17
N LEU A 440 17.69 -0.19 0.15
CA LEU A 440 16.82 -1.19 0.77
C LEU A 440 16.73 -2.45 -0.11
N THR A 441 16.46 -2.29 -1.41
CA THR A 441 16.40 -3.40 -2.37
C THR A 441 17.71 -4.17 -2.44
N ASN A 442 18.84 -3.45 -2.45
CA ASN A 442 20.17 -4.06 -2.48
C ASN A 442 20.53 -4.77 -1.17
N ARG A 443 20.00 -4.34 -0.01
CA ARG A 443 20.12 -5.10 1.24
C ARG A 443 19.41 -6.44 1.15
N GLU A 444 18.21 -6.50 0.56
CA GLU A 444 17.50 -7.76 0.35
C GLU A 444 18.25 -8.70 -0.60
N ARG A 445 18.83 -8.15 -1.68
CA ARG A 445 19.68 -8.92 -2.60
C ARG A 445 20.95 -9.43 -1.91
N ALA A 446 21.58 -8.62 -1.07
CA ALA A 446 22.75 -9.03 -0.31
C ALA A 446 22.43 -10.17 0.66
N ARG A 447 21.28 -10.13 1.36
CA ARG A 447 20.80 -11.23 2.21
C ARG A 447 20.59 -12.53 1.42
N ALA A 448 20.22 -12.43 0.15
CA ALA A 448 20.09 -13.56 -0.77
C ALA A 448 21.40 -13.97 -1.48
N GLY A 449 22.55 -13.36 -1.16
CA GLY A 449 23.84 -13.67 -1.79
C GLY A 449 23.94 -13.22 -3.26
N LEU A 450 23.17 -12.20 -3.66
CA LEU A 450 23.15 -11.65 -5.00
C LEU A 450 23.96 -10.35 -5.09
N PRO A 451 24.54 -10.04 -6.26
CA PRO A 451 25.21 -8.76 -6.48
C PRO A 451 24.20 -7.60 -6.41
N PRO A 452 24.63 -6.42 -5.93
CA PRO A 452 23.78 -5.24 -5.90
C PRO A 452 23.44 -4.78 -7.32
N LEU A 453 22.26 -4.20 -7.48
CA LEU A 453 21.82 -3.54 -8.69
C LEU A 453 22.46 -2.15 -8.78
N ALA A 454 22.94 -1.79 -9.96
CA ALA A 454 23.43 -0.46 -10.27
C ALA A 454 22.28 0.46 -10.71
N THR A 455 22.24 1.69 -10.18
CA THR A 455 21.25 2.67 -10.61
C THR A 455 21.45 3.05 -12.09
N ASP A 456 20.37 3.03 -12.87
CA ASP A 456 20.37 3.39 -14.29
C ASP A 456 19.45 4.59 -14.54
N ALA A 457 20.02 5.71 -14.97
CA ALA A 457 19.28 6.96 -15.15
C ALA A 457 18.16 6.89 -16.20
N LEU A 458 18.28 6.00 -17.21
CA LEU A 458 17.27 5.84 -18.23
C LEU A 458 16.10 5.01 -17.70
N LEU A 459 16.37 3.97 -16.92
CA LEU A 459 15.34 3.21 -16.21
C LEU A 459 14.63 4.09 -15.16
N THR A 460 15.37 4.91 -14.42
CA THR A 460 14.80 5.88 -13.45
C THR A 460 13.86 6.86 -14.15
N ARG A 461 14.25 7.39 -15.32
CA ARG A 461 13.40 8.28 -16.11
C ARG A 461 12.10 7.59 -16.54
N ALA A 462 12.18 6.34 -17.02
CA ALA A 462 11.00 5.56 -17.41
C ALA A 462 10.09 5.25 -16.21
N ALA A 463 10.66 4.83 -15.08
CA ALA A 463 9.93 4.54 -13.85
C ALA A 463 9.21 5.78 -13.32
N GLN A 464 9.91 6.92 -13.24
CA GLN A 464 9.37 8.20 -12.79
C GLN A 464 8.24 8.70 -13.69
N ALA A 465 8.40 8.58 -15.01
CA ALA A 465 7.35 8.93 -15.95
C ALA A 465 6.09 8.08 -15.72
N HIS A 466 6.25 6.77 -15.46
CA HIS A 466 5.12 5.87 -15.21
C HIS A 466 4.39 6.18 -13.89
N SER A 467 5.11 6.40 -12.78
CA SER A 467 4.48 6.81 -11.51
C SER A 467 3.72 8.13 -11.67
N THR A 468 4.28 9.07 -12.43
CA THR A 468 3.63 10.35 -12.74
C THR A 468 2.38 10.15 -13.60
N ASP A 469 2.43 9.26 -14.60
CA ASP A 469 1.28 8.97 -15.47
C ASP A 469 0.14 8.31 -14.67
N MET A 470 0.46 7.37 -13.77
CA MET A 470 -0.53 6.75 -12.87
C MET A 470 -1.28 7.80 -12.03
N VAL A 471 -0.57 8.82 -11.54
CA VAL A 471 -1.18 9.97 -10.84
C VAL A 471 -1.99 10.83 -11.80
N VAL A 472 -1.44 11.26 -12.93
CA VAL A 472 -2.09 12.23 -13.83
C VAL A 472 -3.33 11.64 -14.50
N ARG A 473 -3.25 10.40 -14.97
CA ARG A 473 -4.34 9.71 -15.69
C ARG A 473 -5.19 8.81 -14.78
N GLN A 474 -4.94 8.83 -13.47
CA GLN A 474 -5.75 8.18 -12.44
C GLN A 474 -5.94 6.67 -12.67
N PHE A 475 -4.85 5.96 -12.97
CA PHE A 475 -4.86 4.50 -13.17
C PHE A 475 -3.78 3.83 -12.32
N TYR A 476 -3.90 2.51 -12.15
CA TYR A 476 -2.90 1.68 -11.49
C TYR A 476 -2.75 0.37 -12.27
N SER A 477 -1.69 0.28 -13.07
CA SER A 477 -1.45 -0.84 -13.99
C SER A 477 -0.01 -0.83 -14.50
N HIS A 478 0.52 -2.00 -14.81
CA HIS A 478 1.79 -2.13 -15.54
C HIS A 478 1.70 -1.61 -16.98
N THR A 479 0.52 -1.79 -17.59
CA THR A 479 0.21 -1.32 -18.94
C THR A 479 -0.34 0.10 -18.88
N GLY A 480 0.29 1.01 -19.64
CA GLY A 480 -0.18 2.38 -19.78
C GLY A 480 -1.54 2.44 -20.50
N PRO A 481 -2.36 3.50 -20.30
CA PRO A 481 -3.62 3.68 -21.02
C PRO A 481 -3.47 3.78 -22.54
N ASP A 482 -2.27 4.10 -23.02
CA ASP A 482 -1.88 4.10 -24.44
C ASP A 482 -1.43 2.71 -24.94
N GLY A 483 -1.51 1.67 -24.10
CA GLY A 483 -1.07 0.32 -24.38
C GLY A 483 0.44 0.08 -24.16
N SER A 484 1.19 1.09 -23.69
CA SER A 484 2.64 0.95 -23.48
C SER A 484 2.96 -0.05 -22.37
N GLN A 485 3.94 -0.92 -22.64
CA GLN A 485 4.46 -1.88 -21.68
C GLN A 485 5.75 -1.35 -21.04
N PRO A 486 6.23 -1.94 -19.92
CA PRO A 486 7.42 -1.46 -19.22
C PRO A 486 8.67 -1.36 -20.12
N TRP A 487 8.86 -2.33 -21.03
CA TRP A 487 9.96 -2.31 -22.00
C TRP A 487 9.81 -1.22 -23.07
N ASP A 488 8.60 -0.90 -23.49
CA ASP A 488 8.35 0.20 -24.44
C ASP A 488 8.72 1.54 -23.78
N ARG A 489 8.34 1.72 -22.50
CA ARG A 489 8.69 2.91 -21.73
C ARG A 489 10.20 3.02 -21.50
N ALA A 490 10.87 1.91 -21.18
CA ALA A 490 12.33 1.87 -21.06
C ALA A 490 13.03 2.23 -22.37
N ALA A 491 12.57 1.68 -23.50
CA ALA A 491 13.12 1.97 -24.83
C ALA A 491 12.86 3.42 -25.24
N ALA A 492 11.66 3.96 -24.98
CA ALA A 492 11.32 5.36 -25.23
C ALA A 492 12.17 6.33 -24.39
N ALA A 493 12.59 5.92 -23.18
CA ALA A 493 13.56 6.66 -22.38
C ALA A 493 15.01 6.56 -22.90
N GLY A 494 15.28 5.68 -23.87
CA GLY A 494 16.58 5.46 -24.51
C GLY A 494 17.35 4.24 -23.99
N SER A 495 16.76 3.41 -23.13
CA SER A 495 17.43 2.23 -22.58
C SER A 495 17.66 1.17 -23.65
N THR A 496 18.85 0.56 -23.65
CA THR A 496 19.25 -0.52 -24.56
C THR A 496 19.22 -1.90 -23.89
N ARG A 497 18.74 -1.98 -22.65
CA ARG A 497 18.59 -3.23 -21.88
C ARG A 497 17.64 -4.17 -22.60
N ARG A 498 17.97 -5.47 -22.62
CA ARG A 498 17.21 -6.47 -23.38
C ARG A 498 16.15 -7.16 -22.55
N THR A 499 16.39 -7.24 -21.24
CA THR A 499 15.42 -7.79 -20.29
C THR A 499 14.97 -6.67 -19.37
N ILE A 500 13.65 -6.44 -19.31
CA ILE A 500 13.03 -5.45 -18.43
C ILE A 500 12.05 -6.16 -17.50
N GLY A 501 12.11 -5.85 -16.21
CA GLY A 501 11.12 -6.25 -15.21
C GLY A 501 10.55 -5.02 -14.52
N GLU A 502 9.34 -5.10 -13.98
CA GLU A 502 8.70 -4.00 -13.27
C GLU A 502 7.97 -4.49 -12.03
N ASN A 503 8.14 -3.76 -10.93
CA ASN A 503 7.26 -3.78 -9.78
C ASN A 503 6.58 -2.41 -9.68
N ILE A 504 5.29 -2.39 -9.33
CA ILE A 504 4.57 -1.14 -9.01
C ILE A 504 3.95 -1.26 -7.62
N ALA A 505 3.74 -0.14 -6.97
CA ALA A 505 2.99 -0.06 -5.72
C ALA A 505 2.29 1.29 -5.61
N CYS A 506 1.34 1.39 -4.70
CA CYS A 506 0.67 2.65 -4.37
C CYS A 506 0.30 2.67 -2.88
N GLY A 507 0.07 3.84 -2.29
CA GLY A 507 -0.36 3.96 -0.89
C GLY A 507 0.73 3.84 0.18
N GLN A 508 1.89 3.23 -0.10
CA GLN A 508 2.99 3.18 0.87
C GLN A 508 3.58 4.58 1.07
N ARG A 509 3.90 4.91 2.33
CA ARG A 509 4.27 6.26 2.76
C ARG A 509 5.78 6.47 2.87
N SER A 510 6.56 5.40 2.70
CA SER A 510 8.02 5.45 2.82
C SER A 510 8.72 4.43 1.92
N PRO A 511 10.02 4.66 1.61
CA PRO A 511 10.89 3.67 0.98
C PRO A 511 10.89 2.30 1.66
N ALA A 512 10.96 2.27 3.00
CA ALA A 512 10.95 1.02 3.76
C ALA A 512 9.64 0.26 3.55
N GLU A 513 8.50 0.94 3.73
CA GLU A 513 7.17 0.33 3.59
C GLU A 513 6.94 -0.23 2.18
N VAL A 514 7.40 0.45 1.13
CA VAL A 514 7.25 -0.06 -0.25
C VAL A 514 8.15 -1.26 -0.54
N VAL A 515 9.41 -1.25 -0.08
CA VAL A 515 10.30 -2.40 -0.28
C VAL A 515 9.82 -3.60 0.53
N ASP A 516 9.40 -3.41 1.78
CA ASP A 516 8.79 -4.46 2.59
C ASP A 516 7.53 -5.01 1.91
N GLY A 517 6.68 -4.13 1.37
CA GLY A 517 5.50 -4.51 0.58
C GLY A 517 5.84 -5.38 -0.63
N TRP A 518 6.86 -5.00 -1.40
CA TRP A 518 7.34 -5.80 -2.53
C TRP A 518 7.96 -7.13 -2.10
N MET A 519 8.71 -7.18 -1.00
CA MET A 519 9.31 -8.43 -0.50
C MET A 519 8.28 -9.42 0.05
N ASN A 520 7.14 -8.92 0.51
CA ASN A 520 6.00 -9.71 0.94
C ASN A 520 5.10 -10.18 -0.21
N SER A 521 5.30 -9.70 -1.44
CA SER A 521 4.64 -10.19 -2.65
C SER A 521 5.62 -11.08 -3.45
N PRO A 522 5.30 -12.35 -3.73
CA PRO A 522 6.21 -13.26 -4.43
C PRO A 522 6.55 -12.80 -5.84
N GLY A 523 5.58 -12.24 -6.57
CA GLY A 523 5.80 -11.72 -7.92
C GLY A 523 6.82 -10.58 -7.90
N HIS A 524 6.63 -9.61 -7.01
CA HIS A 524 7.55 -8.49 -6.86
C HIS A 524 8.92 -8.93 -6.30
N ARG A 525 8.94 -9.81 -5.29
CA ARG A 525 10.15 -10.41 -4.73
C ARG A 525 10.95 -11.18 -5.76
N ALA A 526 10.30 -11.95 -6.63
CA ALA A 526 10.96 -12.70 -7.70
C ALA A 526 11.70 -11.76 -8.65
N ASN A 527 11.14 -10.59 -8.98
CA ASN A 527 11.86 -9.56 -9.74
C ASN A 527 13.06 -9.00 -8.96
N ILE A 528 12.89 -8.63 -7.68
CA ILE A 528 13.98 -8.10 -6.83
C ILE A 528 15.15 -9.08 -6.73
N LEU A 529 14.87 -10.37 -6.58
CA LEU A 529 15.87 -11.43 -6.38
C LEU A 529 16.29 -12.11 -7.69
N LYS A 530 15.83 -11.63 -8.84
CA LYS A 530 16.25 -12.18 -10.13
C LYS A 530 17.73 -11.89 -10.38
N ARG A 531 18.53 -12.95 -10.56
CA ARG A 531 19.99 -12.86 -10.67
C ARG A 531 20.44 -12.15 -11.93
N GLU A 532 19.67 -12.27 -13.02
CA GLU A 532 20.03 -11.69 -14.32
C GLU A 532 19.92 -10.17 -14.32
N PHE A 533 19.09 -9.58 -13.46
CA PHE A 533 19.01 -8.13 -13.34
C PHE A 533 20.26 -7.56 -12.70
N THR A 534 20.80 -6.55 -13.37
CA THR A 534 22.03 -5.85 -12.99
C THR A 534 21.80 -4.37 -12.74
N HIS A 535 20.70 -3.82 -13.25
CA HIS A 535 20.38 -2.40 -13.16
C HIS A 535 18.96 -2.16 -12.63
N ILE A 536 18.78 -1.00 -11.99
CA ILE A 536 17.51 -0.58 -11.40
C ILE A 536 17.24 0.90 -11.64
N GLY A 537 15.97 1.25 -11.81
CA GLY A 537 15.48 2.63 -11.78
C GLY A 537 14.22 2.74 -10.94
N ILE A 538 14.12 3.81 -10.15
CA ILE A 538 12.99 4.03 -9.22
C ILE A 538 12.22 5.28 -9.62
N GLY A 539 10.89 5.18 -9.61
CA GLY A 539 9.96 6.28 -9.75
C GLY A 539 9.09 6.45 -8.51
N PHE A 540 8.80 7.70 -8.16
CA PHE A 540 7.87 8.05 -7.09
C PHE A 540 7.02 9.25 -7.49
N ALA A 541 5.71 9.16 -7.28
CA ALA A 541 4.81 10.29 -7.41
C ALA A 541 3.79 10.32 -6.28
N GLY A 542 3.69 11.46 -5.59
CA GLY A 542 2.59 11.75 -4.67
C GLY A 542 1.36 12.29 -5.45
N GLY A 543 0.16 11.96 -4.98
CA GLY A 543 -1.11 12.33 -5.60
C GLY A 543 -1.99 11.12 -5.94
N GLY A 544 -3.02 11.34 -6.75
CA GLY A 544 -3.97 10.28 -7.15
C GLY A 544 -4.86 9.78 -6.01
N LYS A 545 -5.68 8.75 -6.27
CA LYS A 545 -6.60 8.21 -5.25
C LYS A 545 -5.90 7.44 -4.13
N ALA A 546 -4.79 6.77 -4.47
CA ALA A 546 -3.99 6.00 -3.52
C ALA A 546 -2.94 6.86 -2.79
N GLY A 547 -2.80 8.15 -3.12
CA GLY A 547 -1.92 9.09 -2.43
C GLY A 547 -0.45 9.04 -2.80
N THR A 548 0.10 7.86 -3.03
CA THR A 548 1.47 7.68 -3.54
C THR A 548 1.50 6.57 -4.57
N TYR A 549 2.43 6.67 -5.52
CA TYR A 549 2.65 5.70 -6.58
C TYR A 549 4.14 5.47 -6.76
N TRP A 550 4.52 4.21 -6.83
CA TRP A 550 5.90 3.75 -6.87
C TRP A 550 6.09 2.84 -8.08
N THR A 551 7.21 2.99 -8.75
CA THR A 551 7.63 2.08 -9.83
C THR A 551 9.08 1.69 -9.61
N GLN A 552 9.38 0.41 -9.69
CA GLN A 552 10.73 -0.14 -9.66
C GLN A 552 10.95 -0.92 -10.96
N LEU A 553 11.85 -0.42 -11.80
CA LEU A 553 12.14 -0.95 -13.12
C LEU A 553 13.54 -1.59 -13.12
N PHE A 554 13.62 -2.83 -13.58
CA PHE A 554 14.87 -3.60 -13.61
C PHE A 554 15.38 -3.77 -15.04
N GLY A 555 16.70 -3.89 -15.21
CA GLY A 555 17.35 -4.08 -16.50
C GLY A 555 18.52 -5.06 -16.47
N ALA A 556 18.69 -5.78 -17.59
CA ALA A 556 19.88 -6.57 -17.91
C ALA A 556 20.40 -6.22 -19.31
#